data_AF-A0A7V9EVF4-F1
#
_entry.id   AF-A0A7V9EVF4-F1
#
_cell.length_a   1.000
_cell.length_b   1.000
_cell.length_c   1.000
_cell.angle_alpha   90.00
_cell.angle_beta   90.00
_cell.angle_gamma   90.00
#
_symmetry.space_group_name_H-M   'P 1'
#
loop_
_entity.id
_entity.type
_entity.pdbx_description
1 polymer ?
#
loop_
_entity_poly.entity_id
_entity_poly.type
_entity_poly.pdbx_seq_one_letter_code
_entity_poly.pdbx_strand_id
1 'polypeptide(L)'
;MAGPPITIRPVRPEEYGPLGELTVRVYREVLDSDLEGYSDVLRAVDDRLETGCEVLVAVAASRVVGGVTYVPGPGPYAQMIAADEAELRMLVVDPEVQGQGVGAALVHACVARARAAGKRTLALGT
;
A
#
# COMPACT_ATOMS: atom_id res chain seq x y z
N MET A 1 14.33 21.22 9.54
CA MET A 1 13.55 20.62 10.65
C MET A 1 13.23 19.21 10.23
N ALA A 2 13.51 18.20 11.07
CA ALA A 2 13.06 16.83 10.78
C ALA A 2 11.53 16.80 10.89
N GLY A 3 10.85 16.22 9.90
CA GLY A 3 9.40 16.04 9.93
C GLY A 3 8.95 15.18 11.12
N PRO A 4 7.65 15.15 11.45
CA PRO A 4 7.13 14.28 12.49
C PRO A 4 7.53 12.81 12.22
N PRO A 5 7.81 12.01 13.26
CA PRO A 5 8.24 10.62 13.08
C PRO A 5 7.16 9.82 12.35
N ILE A 6 7.57 9.08 11.32
CA ILE A 6 6.70 8.18 10.55
C ILE A 6 6.62 6.83 11.27
N THR A 7 5.40 6.35 11.50
CA THR A 7 5.16 4.99 11.99
C THR A 7 4.56 4.13 10.88
N ILE A 8 5.18 2.98 10.59
CA ILE A 8 4.63 1.98 9.67
C ILE A 8 3.95 0.88 10.47
N ARG A 9 2.68 0.59 10.16
CA ARG A 9 1.92 -0.46 10.84
C ARG A 9 0.75 -0.98 9.99
N PRO A 10 0.13 -2.11 10.36
CA PRO A 10 -1.14 -2.52 9.77
C PRO A 10 -2.19 -1.41 9.86
N VAL A 11 -3.00 -1.29 8.82
CA VAL A 11 -4.17 -0.39 8.77
C VAL A 11 -5.19 -0.78 9.84
N ARG A 12 -5.93 0.20 10.36
CA ARG A 12 -7.05 -0.03 11.28
C ARG A 12 -8.39 0.22 10.58
N PRO A 13 -9.51 -0.36 11.04
CA PRO A 13 -10.83 -0.18 10.42
C PRO A 13 -11.23 1.28 10.19
N GLU A 14 -10.94 2.15 11.15
CA GLU A 14 -11.23 3.59 11.06
C GLU A 14 -10.41 4.33 9.99
N GLU A 15 -9.40 3.68 9.40
CA GLU A 15 -8.49 4.25 8.42
C GLU A 15 -8.74 3.74 6.99
N TYR A 16 -9.67 2.82 6.80
CA TYR A 16 -9.98 2.27 5.47
C TYR A 16 -10.45 3.37 4.53
N GLY A 17 -11.40 4.20 4.99
CA GLY A 17 -11.88 5.36 4.24
C GLY A 17 -10.76 6.36 3.90
N PRO A 18 -10.02 6.91 4.90
CA PRO A 18 -8.90 7.80 4.64
C PRO A 18 -7.84 7.25 3.68
N LEU A 19 -7.46 5.98 3.82
CA LEU A 19 -6.48 5.35 2.93
C LEU A 19 -7.05 5.14 1.52
N GLY A 20 -8.30 4.72 1.41
CA GLY A 20 -8.99 4.53 0.13
C GLY A 20 -9.07 5.83 -0.68
N GLU A 21 -9.47 6.93 -0.06
CA GLU A 21 -9.52 8.24 -0.71
C GLU A 21 -8.14 8.75 -1.11
N LEU A 22 -7.13 8.58 -0.24
CA LEU A 22 -5.75 8.89 -0.60
C LEU A 22 -5.30 8.09 -1.83
N THR A 23 -5.63 6.80 -1.88
CA THR A 23 -5.25 5.92 -2.98
C THR A 23 -5.90 6.38 -4.29
N VAL A 24 -7.21 6.65 -4.30
CA VAL A 24 -7.92 7.16 -5.48
C VAL A 24 -7.33 8.48 -5.95
N ARG A 25 -7.12 9.43 -5.02
CA ARG A 25 -6.57 10.76 -5.35
C ARG A 25 -5.22 10.63 -6.05
N VAL A 26 -4.29 9.88 -5.46
CA VAL A 26 -2.95 9.69 -6.03
C VAL A 26 -3.00 8.97 -7.38
N TYR A 27 -3.83 7.94 -7.53
CA TYR A 27 -3.96 7.23 -8.80
C TYR A 27 -4.54 8.12 -9.92
N ARG A 28 -5.50 9.00 -9.62
CA ARG A 28 -6.06 9.95 -10.60
C ARG A 28 -4.98 10.91 -11.11
N GLU A 29 -4.15 11.41 -10.20
CA GLU A 29 -3.04 12.30 -10.54
C GLU A 29 -1.96 11.61 -11.39
N VAL A 30 -1.66 10.34 -11.10
CA VAL A 30 -0.58 9.60 -11.79
C VAL A 30 -1.03 9.05 -13.15
N LEU A 31 -2.26 8.55 -13.26
CA LEU A 31 -2.74 7.89 -14.49
C LEU A 31 -3.36 8.87 -15.48
N ASP A 32 -3.53 10.14 -15.13
CA ASP A 32 -4.18 11.19 -15.94
C ASP A 32 -5.45 10.69 -16.67
N SER A 33 -6.24 9.87 -15.97
CA SER A 33 -7.38 9.16 -16.55
C SER A 33 -8.55 9.08 -15.57
N ASP A 34 -9.75 8.96 -16.13
CA ASP A 34 -10.93 8.68 -15.33
C ASP A 34 -10.85 7.24 -14.82
N LEU A 35 -10.89 7.08 -13.50
CA LEU A 35 -10.81 5.78 -12.83
C LEU A 35 -12.19 5.15 -12.70
N GLU A 36 -13.05 5.32 -13.71
CA GLU A 36 -14.43 4.86 -13.68
C GLU A 36 -14.46 3.34 -13.44
N GLY A 37 -15.19 2.91 -12.40
CA GLY A 37 -15.19 1.52 -11.90
C GLY A 37 -13.93 1.08 -11.13
N TYR A 38 -12.73 1.52 -11.50
CA TYR A 38 -11.49 1.16 -10.78
C TYR A 38 -11.35 1.89 -9.44
N SER A 39 -11.91 3.09 -9.32
CA SER A 39 -11.84 3.87 -8.09
C SER A 39 -12.53 3.19 -6.90
N ASP A 40 -13.56 2.36 -7.15
CA ASP A 40 -14.21 1.59 -6.08
C ASP A 40 -13.28 0.48 -5.56
N VAL A 41 -12.56 -0.19 -6.45
CA VAL A 41 -11.50 -1.16 -6.09
C VAL A 41 -10.38 -0.48 -5.28
N LEU A 42 -10.01 0.74 -5.66
CA LEU A 42 -9.01 1.53 -4.92
C LEU A 42 -9.51 2.04 -3.56
N ARG A 43 -10.82 2.11 -3.34
CA ARG A 43 -11.41 2.46 -2.03
C ARG A 43 -11.58 1.27 -1.11
N ALA A 44 -11.87 0.09 -1.67
CA ALA A 44 -12.13 -1.14 -0.92
C ALA A 44 -10.85 -1.70 -0.29
N VAL A 45 -10.47 -1.14 0.87
CA VAL A 45 -9.30 -1.57 1.65
C VAL A 45 -9.59 -2.86 2.42
N ASP A 46 -10.82 -2.99 2.92
CA ASP A 46 -11.37 -4.18 3.55
C ASP A 46 -11.33 -5.40 2.64
N ASP A 47 -11.77 -5.28 1.39
CA ASP A 47 -11.73 -6.37 0.41
C ASP A 47 -10.32 -6.99 0.31
N ARG A 48 -9.27 -6.16 0.35
CA ARG A 48 -7.88 -6.63 0.27
C ARG A 48 -7.54 -7.52 1.45
N LEU A 49 -7.94 -7.11 2.65
CA LEU A 49 -7.69 -7.85 3.89
C LEU A 49 -8.46 -9.19 3.88
N GLU A 50 -9.70 -9.19 3.39
CA GLU A 50 -10.53 -10.40 3.28
C GLU A 50 -9.94 -11.44 2.31
N THR A 51 -9.21 -11.00 1.29
CA THR A 51 -8.50 -11.91 0.37
C THR A 51 -7.16 -12.45 0.90
N GLY A 52 -6.80 -12.14 2.15
CA GLY A 52 -5.54 -12.58 2.76
C GLY A 52 -4.34 -11.70 2.43
N CYS A 53 -4.54 -10.50 1.86
CA CYS A 53 -3.49 -9.50 1.76
C CYS A 53 -3.28 -8.79 3.11
N GLU A 54 -2.09 -8.21 3.31
CA GLU A 54 -1.86 -7.26 4.39
C GLU A 54 -1.89 -5.84 3.83
N VAL A 55 -2.49 -4.90 4.55
CA VAL A 55 -2.43 -3.48 4.20
C VAL A 55 -1.67 -2.72 5.28
N LEU A 56 -0.61 -2.03 4.88
CA LEU A 56 0.21 -1.21 5.75
C LEU A 56 -0.04 0.27 5.48
N VAL A 57 -0.04 1.06 6.54
CA VAL A 57 -0.12 2.52 6.47
C VAL A 57 1.14 3.16 7.05
N ALA A 58 1.49 4.31 6.48
CA ALA A 58 2.42 5.25 7.06
C ALA A 58 1.62 6.34 7.79
N VAL A 59 1.89 6.51 9.08
CA VAL A 59 1.19 7.49 9.92
C VAL A 59 2.17 8.56 10.38
N ALA A 60 1.80 9.82 10.15
CA ALA A 60 2.52 11.00 10.58
C ALA A 60 1.56 11.92 11.32
N ALA A 61 1.90 12.37 12.54
CA ALA A 61 1.04 13.25 13.33
C ALA A 61 -0.43 12.77 13.40
N SER A 62 -0.63 11.46 13.59
CA SER A 62 -1.95 10.80 13.63
C SER A 62 -2.76 10.82 12.32
N ARG A 63 -2.16 11.22 11.19
CA ARG A 63 -2.75 11.14 9.85
C ARG A 63 -2.11 10.02 9.04
N VAL A 64 -2.93 9.27 8.29
CA VAL A 64 -2.42 8.39 7.23
C VAL A 64 -1.87 9.24 6.10
N VAL A 65 -0.59 9.07 5.80
CA VAL A 65 0.13 9.82 4.75
C VAL A 65 0.65 8.92 3.63
N GLY A 66 0.32 7.64 3.67
CA GLY A 66 0.67 6.66 2.65
C GLY A 66 0.22 5.27 3.04
N GLY A 67 0.23 4.36 2.07
CA GLY A 67 -0.05 2.96 2.32
C GLY A 67 0.40 2.06 1.18
N VAL A 68 0.37 0.77 1.46
CA VAL A 68 0.71 -0.29 0.51
C VAL A 68 -0.04 -1.56 0.85
N THR A 69 -0.48 -2.27 -0.19
CA THR A 69 -1.02 -3.62 -0.10
C THR A 69 0.12 -4.61 -0.35
N TYR A 70 0.42 -5.43 0.64
CA TYR A 70 1.33 -6.57 0.54
C TYR A 70 0.54 -7.83 0.20
N VAL A 71 0.85 -8.43 -0.95
CA VAL A 71 0.23 -9.66 -1.44
C VAL A 71 1.18 -10.82 -1.18
N PRO A 72 0.88 -11.73 -0.22
CA PRO A 72 1.82 -12.75 0.21
C PRO A 72 1.94 -13.96 -0.73
N GLY A 73 1.13 -14.05 -1.78
CA GLY A 73 1.09 -15.21 -2.68
C GLY A 73 -0.07 -15.15 -3.67
N PRO A 74 -0.28 -16.21 -4.46
CA PRO A 74 -1.35 -16.26 -5.45
C PRO A 74 -2.73 -15.97 -4.85
N GLY A 75 -3.54 -15.15 -5.55
CA GLY A 75 -4.88 -14.75 -5.11
C GLY A 75 -5.48 -13.67 -6.01
N PRO A 76 -6.69 -13.17 -5.71
CA PRO A 76 -7.41 -12.20 -6.56
C PRO A 76 -6.66 -10.89 -6.79
N TYR A 77 -5.81 -10.50 -5.84
CA TYR A 77 -4.98 -9.30 -5.95
C TYR A 77 -3.60 -9.56 -6.57
N ALA A 78 -3.18 -10.80 -6.75
CA ALA A 78 -1.90 -11.11 -7.42
C ALA A 78 -2.03 -10.86 -8.93
N GLN A 79 -1.09 -10.12 -9.52
CA GLN A 79 -1.06 -9.91 -10.97
C GLN A 79 -0.07 -10.83 -11.67
N MET A 80 1.14 -10.99 -11.13
CA MET A 80 2.22 -11.74 -11.78
C MET A 80 3.22 -12.29 -10.76
N ILE A 81 2.78 -13.15 -9.83
CA ILE A 81 3.67 -13.76 -8.82
C ILE A 81 3.60 -15.28 -8.78
N ALA A 82 4.77 -15.91 -8.71
CA ALA A 82 4.89 -17.33 -8.40
C ALA A 82 4.66 -17.62 -6.90
N ALA A 83 4.53 -18.90 -6.55
CA ALA A 83 4.21 -19.31 -5.18
C ALA A 83 5.24 -18.87 -4.12
N ASP A 84 6.50 -18.66 -4.53
CA ASP A 84 7.62 -18.23 -3.68
C ASP A 84 7.90 -16.72 -3.75
N GLU A 85 7.01 -15.97 -4.38
CA GLU A 85 7.08 -14.53 -4.54
C GLU A 85 5.99 -13.83 -3.72
N ALA A 86 6.21 -12.55 -3.47
CA ALA A 86 5.23 -11.62 -2.94
C ALA A 86 5.16 -10.39 -3.84
N GLU A 87 4.03 -9.67 -3.80
CA GLU A 87 3.79 -8.49 -4.63
C GLU A 87 3.47 -7.27 -3.76
N LEU A 88 3.89 -6.10 -4.23
CA LEU A 88 3.42 -4.82 -3.76
C LEU A 88 2.35 -4.30 -4.71
N ARG A 89 1.20 -3.93 -4.14
CA ARG A 89 0.13 -3.27 -4.88
C ARG A 89 -0.30 -2.01 -4.18
N MET A 90 -0.79 -1.05 -4.98
CA MET A 90 -1.38 0.19 -4.49
C MET A 90 -0.46 0.93 -3.50
N LEU A 91 0.83 1.00 -3.82
CA LEU A 91 1.80 1.79 -3.07
C LEU A 91 1.56 3.27 -3.37
N VAL A 92 1.07 3.99 -2.37
CA VAL A 92 0.77 5.42 -2.48
C VAL A 92 1.38 6.21 -1.33
N VAL A 93 1.84 7.41 -1.64
CA VAL A 93 2.35 8.39 -0.66
C VAL A 93 1.68 9.70 -0.96
N ASP A 94 1.17 10.36 0.08
CA ASP A 94 0.58 11.69 -0.04
C ASP A 94 1.61 12.66 -0.66
N PRO A 95 1.28 13.33 -1.79
CA PRO A 95 2.18 14.26 -2.48
C PRO A 95 2.82 15.30 -1.55
N GLU A 96 2.11 15.75 -0.51
CA GLU A 96 2.60 16.75 0.44
C GLU A 96 3.81 16.27 1.27
N VAL A 97 4.02 14.95 1.39
CA VAL A 97 5.10 14.36 2.18
C VAL A 97 6.06 13.49 1.37
N GLN A 98 5.98 13.55 0.04
CA GLN A 98 6.94 12.87 -0.83
C GLN A 98 8.37 13.43 -0.63
N GLY A 99 9.37 12.64 -1.00
CA GLY A 99 10.79 12.98 -0.76
C GLY A 99 11.25 12.86 0.70
N GLN A 100 10.37 12.49 1.64
CA GLN A 100 10.69 12.34 3.06
C GLN A 100 10.94 10.88 3.50
N GLY A 101 11.10 9.96 2.54
CA GLY A 101 11.39 8.55 2.82
C GLY A 101 10.19 7.66 3.18
N VAL A 102 8.95 8.18 3.11
CA VAL A 102 7.72 7.42 3.43
C VAL A 102 7.57 6.16 2.57
N GLY A 103 7.72 6.29 1.25
CA GLY A 103 7.62 5.15 0.32
C GLY A 103 8.69 4.09 0.60
N ALA A 104 9.92 4.52 0.88
CA ALA A 104 11.01 3.61 1.25
C ALA A 104 10.68 2.85 2.55
N ALA A 105 10.15 3.53 3.58
CA ALA A 105 9.74 2.91 4.83
C ALA A 105 8.64 1.85 4.63
N LEU A 106 7.64 2.13 3.79
CA LEU A 106 6.59 1.16 3.42
C LEU A 106 7.18 -0.07 2.71
N VAL A 107 8.03 0.14 1.70
CA VAL A 107 8.69 -0.95 0.97
C VAL A 107 9.56 -1.79 1.91
N HIS A 108 10.35 -1.16 2.79
CA HIS A 108 11.17 -1.90 3.76
C HIS A 108 10.32 -2.75 4.71
N ALA A 109 9.16 -2.27 5.15
CA ALA A 109 8.24 -3.04 5.97
C ALA A 109 7.66 -4.26 5.23
N CYS A 110 7.44 -4.16 3.92
CA CYS A 110 7.03 -5.30 3.10
C CYS A 110 8.17 -6.28 2.81
N VAL A 111 9.39 -5.79 2.59
CA VAL A 111 10.58 -6.65 2.46
C VAL A 111 10.80 -7.48 3.73
N ALA A 112 10.62 -6.87 4.91
CA ALA A 112 10.71 -7.58 6.17
C ALA A 112 9.67 -8.71 6.28
N ARG A 113 8.43 -8.48 5.84
CA ARG A 113 7.36 -9.49 5.79
C ARG A 113 7.66 -10.61 4.80
N ALA A 114 8.08 -10.26 3.58
CA ALA A 114 8.49 -11.22 2.56
C ALA A 114 9.59 -12.15 3.09
N ARG A 115 10.61 -11.59 3.73
CA ARG A 115 11.70 -12.37 4.36
C ARG A 115 11.20 -13.27 5.48
N ALA A 116 10.37 -12.75 6.38
CA ALA A 116 9.81 -13.54 7.49
C ALA A 116 8.95 -14.70 6.98
N ALA A 117 8.29 -14.53 5.84
CA ALA A 117 7.49 -15.55 5.15
C ALA A 117 8.31 -16.47 4.22
N GLY A 118 9.64 -16.34 4.19
CA GLY A 118 10.52 -17.18 3.36
C GLY A 118 10.45 -16.89 1.84
N LYS A 119 9.93 -15.73 1.45
CA LYS A 119 9.82 -15.31 0.05
C LYS A 119 11.17 -14.86 -0.49
N ARG A 120 11.43 -15.19 -1.76
CA ARG A 120 12.71 -14.90 -2.43
C ARG A 120 12.67 -13.60 -3.23
N THR A 121 11.47 -13.25 -3.72
CA THR A 121 11.24 -12.07 -4.57
C THR A 121 10.11 -11.23 -4.00
N LEU A 122 10.27 -9.91 -4.08
CA LEU A 122 9.20 -8.94 -3.90
C LEU A 122 9.06 -8.13 -5.19
N ALA A 123 7.93 -8.31 -5.89
CA ALA A 123 7.65 -7.66 -7.17
C ALA A 123 6.82 -6.38 -6.98
N LEU A 124 6.92 -5.46 -7.93
CA LEU A 124 6.08 -4.27 -8.05
C LEU A 124 5.70 -4.12 -9.53
N GLY A 125 4.40 -4.10 -9.83
CA GLY A 125 3.89 -3.71 -11.15
C GLY A 125 3.65 -2.20 -11.19
N THR A 126 4.15 -1.52 -12.22
CA THR A 126 3.95 -0.09 -12.50
C THR A 126 3.31 0.13 -13.84
#